data_AF-A0AA42LRV6-F1
#
_entry.id   AF-A0AA42LRV6-F1
#
_cell.length_a   1.000
_cell.length_b   1.000
_cell.length_c   1.000
_cell.angle_alpha   90.00
_cell.angle_beta   90.00
_cell.angle_gamma   90.00
#
_symmetry.space_group_name_H-M   'P 1'
#
loop_
_entity.id
_entity.type
_entity.pdbx_description
1 polymer ?
#
loop_
_entity_poly.entity_id
_entity_poly.type
_entity_poly.pdbx_seq_one_letter_code
_entity_poly.pdbx_strand_id
1 'polypeptide(L)'
;MRKGLIGALILLGLLAGCDGKPTYSGVSFITYNYTPWNLAPVSLSDSAGNVAGSSSLAAGGGAGRVSCCYTFSGTDFTVTWSGADPDLIRKHMFDGKLDEVMFEKETSVHFPATEMPDGDGMPILELHIYPDEHMELALTRNLAGDARIPIVDTVRWLYRKYGDELVGYEDAYELGDVLARVTKQAWMRYRIEDAGDMRAYMYLYFMVASDFEKDAEIAAMLKAPNRKPGDFGRVVAALSKEKIAQMKATGAPPGDKNVCDEVQGVVAAAKVHAVGMMGDQACVKD
;
A
#
# COMPACT_ATOMS: atom_id res chain seq x y z
N MET A 1 55.57 23.52 27.63
CA MET A 1 55.09 22.27 26.99
C MET A 1 53.75 21.75 27.51
N ARG A 2 53.32 22.02 28.77
CA ARG A 2 52.00 21.54 29.27
C ARG A 2 50.76 22.28 28.75
N LYS A 3 50.86 23.56 28.35
CA LYS A 3 49.71 24.35 27.88
C LYS A 3 49.27 24.04 26.44
N GLY A 4 50.20 23.61 25.58
CA GLY A 4 49.88 23.20 24.20
C GLY A 4 49.17 21.85 24.13
N LEU A 5 49.47 20.95 25.07
CA LEU A 5 48.85 19.62 25.12
C LEU A 5 47.37 19.67 25.53
N ILE A 6 47.00 20.60 26.41
CA ILE A 6 45.61 20.82 26.85
C ILE A 6 44.78 21.44 25.72
N GLY A 7 45.35 22.39 24.96
CA GLY A 7 44.68 22.96 23.79
C GLY A 7 44.43 21.93 22.68
N ALA A 8 45.37 21.00 22.46
CA ALA A 8 45.20 19.92 21.49
C ALA A 8 44.13 18.89 21.90
N LEU A 9 44.04 18.56 23.20
CA LEU A 9 43.01 17.64 23.72
C LEU A 9 41.58 18.21 23.65
N ILE A 10 41.41 19.51 23.85
CA ILE A 10 40.10 20.18 23.71
C ILE A 10 39.70 20.26 22.22
N LEU A 11 40.65 20.47 21.31
CA LEU A 11 40.39 20.48 19.86
C LEU A 11 40.09 19.08 19.30
N LEU A 12 40.70 18.03 19.85
CA LEU A 12 40.41 16.62 19.52
C LEU A 12 39.06 16.15 20.11
N GLY A 13 38.65 16.68 21.27
CA GLY A 13 37.33 16.39 21.85
C GLY A 13 36.15 16.98 21.07
N LEU A 14 36.39 18.05 20.29
CA LEU A 14 35.40 18.67 19.40
C LEU A 14 35.35 18.02 17.99
N LEU A 15 36.30 17.13 17.69
CA LEU A 15 36.40 16.38 16.43
C LEU A 15 35.99 14.90 16.57
N ALA A 16 35.61 14.45 17.78
CA ALA A 16 34.73 13.30 17.92
C ALA A 16 33.35 13.73 17.43
N GLY A 17 33.20 13.80 16.11
CA GLY A 17 31.94 14.04 15.44
C GLY A 17 30.89 13.09 16.02
N CYS A 18 29.71 13.63 16.27
CA CYS A 18 28.52 12.90 16.66
C CYS A 18 28.16 11.86 15.59
N ASP A 19 28.83 10.71 15.57
CA ASP A 19 28.38 9.48 14.91
C ASP A 19 27.27 8.82 15.75
N GLY A 20 26.40 9.64 16.35
CA GLY A 20 25.25 9.18 17.09
C GLY A 20 24.19 8.69 16.11
N LYS A 21 23.66 7.49 16.35
CA LYS A 21 22.46 7.03 15.64
C LYS A 21 21.38 8.12 15.71
N PRO A 22 20.67 8.44 14.60
CA PRO A 22 19.62 9.44 14.63
C PRO A 22 18.57 9.05 15.68
N THR A 23 18.03 10.05 16.37
CA THR A 23 16.99 9.83 17.38
C THR A 23 15.77 10.65 17.00
N TYR A 24 14.64 9.97 16.83
CA TYR A 24 13.35 10.55 16.50
C TYR A 24 12.47 10.56 17.75
N SER A 25 12.47 11.67 18.48
CA SER A 25 11.73 11.78 19.75
C SER A 25 10.44 12.59 19.59
N GLY A 26 9.43 12.23 20.38
CA GLY A 26 8.14 12.92 20.39
C GLY A 26 7.33 12.70 19.13
N VAL A 27 7.60 11.62 18.39
CA VAL A 27 6.92 11.30 17.14
C VAL A 27 5.61 10.55 17.40
N SER A 28 4.58 10.91 16.64
CA SER A 28 3.43 10.05 16.45
C SER A 28 3.69 9.03 15.35
N PHE A 29 2.91 7.97 15.32
CA PHE A 29 3.02 6.89 14.36
C PHE A 29 1.68 6.67 13.66
N ILE A 30 1.72 6.49 12.34
CA ILE A 30 0.57 6.14 11.51
C ILE A 30 0.99 5.12 10.45
N THR A 31 0.11 4.17 10.16
CA THR A 31 0.33 3.17 9.11
C THR A 31 -0.68 3.38 7.99
N TYR A 32 -0.21 3.29 6.75
CA TYR A 32 -1.04 3.29 5.54
C TYR A 32 -1.04 1.89 4.93
N ASN A 33 -2.22 1.27 4.81
CA ASN A 33 -2.40 -0.01 4.15
C ASN A 33 -2.91 0.18 2.72
N TYR A 34 -2.06 -0.11 1.74
CA TYR A 34 -2.42 -0.17 0.32
C TYR A 34 -2.51 -1.62 -0.19
N THR A 35 -2.33 -2.61 0.67
CA THR A 35 -2.45 -4.04 0.33
C THR A 35 -3.92 -4.44 0.15
N PRO A 36 -4.20 -5.56 -0.55
CA PRO A 36 -5.53 -6.15 -0.58
C PRO A 36 -5.91 -6.89 0.71
N TRP A 37 -5.07 -6.86 1.75
CA TRP A 37 -5.26 -7.61 2.99
C TRP A 37 -5.91 -6.76 4.07
N ASN A 38 -6.78 -7.38 4.86
CA ASN A 38 -7.17 -6.82 6.15
C ASN A 38 -6.06 -7.12 7.16
N LEU A 39 -5.45 -6.08 7.70
CA LEU A 39 -4.32 -6.20 8.63
C LEU A 39 -4.79 -6.11 10.08
N ALA A 40 -4.23 -6.97 10.92
CA ALA A 40 -4.19 -6.77 12.36
C ALA A 40 -3.29 -5.55 12.69
N PRO A 41 -3.25 -5.09 13.96
CA PRO A 41 -2.33 -4.04 14.39
C PRO A 41 -0.89 -4.29 13.92
N VAL A 42 -0.37 -3.38 13.10
CA VAL A 42 1.02 -3.42 12.64
C VAL A 42 1.92 -2.81 13.70
N SER A 43 3.05 -3.47 13.98
CA SER A 43 4.07 -3.05 14.94
C SER A 43 5.34 -2.60 14.23
N LEU A 44 5.91 -1.48 14.65
CA LEU A 44 7.20 -0.95 14.20
C LEU A 44 8.15 -0.93 15.40
N SER A 45 9.34 -1.52 15.27
CA SER A 45 10.36 -1.51 16.31
C SER A 45 11.72 -1.07 15.79
N ASP A 46 12.55 -0.53 16.69
CA ASP A 46 13.95 -0.21 16.41
C ASP A 46 14.92 -1.18 17.11
N SER A 47 16.21 -1.06 16.79
CA SER A 47 17.26 -1.88 17.41
C SER A 47 17.46 -1.66 18.93
N ALA A 48 16.87 -0.60 19.50
CA ALA A 48 16.92 -0.32 20.94
C ALA A 48 15.73 -0.93 21.70
N GLY A 49 14.80 -1.60 20.99
CA GLY A 49 13.63 -2.24 21.56
C GLY A 49 12.45 -1.30 21.79
N ASN A 50 12.49 -0.08 21.23
CA ASN A 50 11.32 0.81 21.21
C ASN A 50 10.30 0.27 20.21
N VAL A 51 9.00 0.34 20.55
CA VAL A 51 7.92 -0.21 19.73
C VAL A 51 6.76 0.77 19.64
N ALA A 52 6.25 0.98 18.42
CA ALA A 52 4.95 1.60 18.17
C ALA A 52 4.00 0.61 17.52
N GLY A 53 2.71 0.78 17.79
CA GLY A 53 1.64 -0.02 17.19
C GLY A 53 0.61 0.86 16.50
N SER A 54 0.02 0.33 15.45
CA SER A 54 -1.13 0.90 14.75
C SER A 54 -2.45 0.23 15.16
N SER A 55 -3.58 0.73 14.65
CA SER A 55 -4.85 0.00 14.70
C SER A 55 -4.88 -1.11 13.64
N SER A 56 -5.89 -1.99 13.69
CA SER A 56 -6.24 -2.80 12.52
C SER A 56 -6.55 -1.90 11.31
N LEU A 57 -6.24 -2.38 10.11
CA LEU A 57 -6.36 -1.63 8.86
C LEU A 57 -7.15 -2.45 7.85
N ALA A 58 -8.20 -1.87 7.29
CA ALA A 58 -8.94 -2.51 6.20
C ALA A 58 -8.09 -2.62 4.92
N ALA A 59 -8.40 -3.57 4.06
CA ALA A 59 -7.81 -3.71 2.73
C ALA A 59 -7.94 -2.42 1.93
N GLY A 60 -6.82 -1.89 1.45
CA GLY A 60 -6.76 -0.61 0.75
C GLY A 60 -7.31 0.58 1.56
N GLY A 61 -7.46 0.43 2.88
CA GLY A 61 -8.10 1.41 3.77
C GLY A 61 -7.32 2.71 3.94
N GLY A 62 -6.12 2.81 3.37
CA GLY A 62 -5.26 3.97 3.52
C GLY A 62 -4.80 4.10 4.97
N ALA A 63 -4.99 5.27 5.56
CA ALA A 63 -4.42 5.64 6.85
C ALA A 63 -5.17 5.02 8.05
N GLY A 64 -4.41 4.45 8.99
CA GLY A 64 -4.90 4.01 10.30
C GLY A 64 -5.08 5.16 11.28
N ARG A 65 -5.27 4.80 12.56
CA ARG A 65 -5.28 5.79 13.64
C ARG A 65 -3.87 6.23 13.99
N VAL A 66 -3.71 7.53 14.24
CA VAL A 66 -2.48 8.09 14.80
C VAL A 66 -2.36 7.63 16.26
N SER A 67 -1.24 6.98 16.59
CA SER A 67 -0.81 6.71 17.96
C SER A 67 0.40 7.59 18.30
N CYS A 68 0.62 7.93 19.58
CA CYS A 68 1.55 9.02 19.91
C CYS A 68 2.59 8.68 20.98
N CYS A 69 3.56 9.61 21.02
CA CYS A 69 4.62 9.79 22.03
C CYS A 69 5.74 8.75 22.00
N TYR A 70 6.15 8.35 20.80
CA TYR A 70 7.25 7.40 20.63
C TYR A 70 8.61 8.11 20.54
N THR A 71 9.64 7.36 20.91
CA THR A 71 11.03 7.70 20.63
C THR A 71 11.67 6.53 19.94
N PHE A 72 12.28 6.76 18.79
CA PHE A 72 13.00 5.77 18.01
C PHE A 72 14.45 6.19 17.81
N SER A 73 15.31 5.20 17.53
CA SER A 73 16.74 5.38 17.34
C SER A 73 17.29 4.53 16.20
N GLY A 74 18.23 5.09 15.45
CA GLY A 74 18.86 4.42 14.32
C GLY A 74 18.09 4.55 13.00
N THR A 75 18.55 3.81 12.01
CA THR A 75 18.07 3.86 10.62
C THR A 75 17.40 2.56 10.19
N ASP A 76 17.48 1.52 11.00
CA ASP A 76 16.98 0.19 10.65
C ASP A 76 15.86 -0.18 11.61
N PHE A 77 14.71 -0.47 11.03
CA PHE A 77 13.48 -0.77 11.71
C PHE A 77 12.99 -2.16 11.33
N THR A 78 12.25 -2.78 12.24
CA THR A 78 11.55 -4.04 11.99
C THR A 78 10.06 -3.80 12.06
N VAL A 79 9.34 -4.23 11.01
CA VAL A 79 7.89 -4.22 10.95
C VAL A 79 7.39 -5.63 11.16
N THR A 80 6.59 -5.85 12.19
CA THR A 80 5.84 -7.09 12.39
C THR A 80 4.39 -6.82 12.03
N TRP A 81 3.84 -7.64 11.14
CA TRP A 81 2.49 -7.46 10.61
C TRP A 81 1.84 -8.80 10.30
N SER A 82 0.53 -8.84 10.45
CA SER A 82 -0.29 -10.01 10.15
C SER A 82 -1.61 -9.57 9.55
N GLY A 83 -2.26 -10.48 8.86
CA GLY A 83 -3.51 -10.18 8.19
C GLY A 83 -4.05 -11.40 7.46
N ALA A 84 -5.18 -11.20 6.81
CA ALA A 84 -5.79 -12.21 5.97
C ALA A 84 -6.61 -11.57 4.85
N ASP A 85 -6.98 -12.41 3.90
CA ASP A 85 -7.95 -12.08 2.87
C ASP A 85 -9.31 -11.70 3.52
N PRO A 86 -9.91 -10.55 3.15
CA PRO A 86 -11.19 -10.11 3.73
C PRO A 86 -12.32 -11.16 3.63
N ASP A 87 -12.39 -11.94 2.55
CA ASP A 87 -13.40 -12.98 2.34
C ASP A 87 -13.16 -14.16 3.28
N LEU A 88 -11.90 -14.56 3.47
CA LEU A 88 -11.53 -15.62 4.42
C LEU A 88 -11.79 -15.19 5.87
N ILE A 89 -11.53 -13.93 6.22
CA ILE A 89 -11.87 -13.40 7.54
C ILE A 89 -13.38 -13.49 7.75
N ARG A 90 -14.20 -12.98 6.82
CA ARG A 90 -15.67 -13.04 6.91
C ARG A 90 -16.17 -14.47 7.09
N LYS A 91 -15.61 -15.41 6.33
CA LYS A 91 -15.98 -16.82 6.35
C LYS A 91 -15.63 -17.51 7.68
N HIS A 92 -14.45 -17.22 8.23
CA HIS A 92 -13.90 -17.94 9.40
C HIS A 92 -13.98 -17.15 10.72
N MET A 93 -14.63 -15.99 10.74
CA MET A 93 -14.75 -15.13 11.93
C MET A 93 -15.42 -15.83 13.12
N PHE A 94 -16.33 -16.77 12.88
CA PHE A 94 -17.17 -17.39 13.91
C PHE A 94 -17.00 -18.91 14.04
N ASP A 95 -16.18 -19.55 13.21
CA ASP A 95 -16.02 -21.02 13.20
C ASP A 95 -14.73 -21.50 13.89
N GLY A 96 -13.96 -20.57 14.45
CA GLY A 96 -12.72 -20.87 15.17
C GLY A 96 -11.50 -21.13 14.28
N LYS A 97 -11.61 -20.92 12.96
CA LYS A 97 -10.53 -21.18 11.99
C LYS A 97 -9.83 -19.92 11.49
N LEU A 98 -10.10 -18.76 12.09
CA LEU A 98 -9.50 -17.50 11.67
C LEU A 98 -7.95 -17.56 11.70
N ASP A 99 -7.38 -18.17 12.74
CA ASP A 99 -5.91 -18.30 12.87
C ASP A 99 -5.28 -19.15 11.76
N GLU A 100 -6.05 -20.06 11.13
CA GLU A 100 -5.56 -20.92 10.03
C GLU A 100 -5.42 -20.15 8.71
N VAL A 101 -6.09 -19.01 8.57
CA VAL A 101 -6.09 -18.19 7.34
C VAL A 101 -5.32 -16.87 7.49
N MET A 102 -4.84 -16.59 8.70
CA MET A 102 -3.98 -15.44 8.99
C MET A 102 -2.53 -15.75 8.58
N PHE A 103 -1.90 -14.81 7.88
CA PHE A 103 -0.46 -14.81 7.70
C PHE A 103 0.19 -13.95 8.79
N GLU A 104 1.45 -14.26 9.11
CA GLU A 104 2.33 -13.43 9.93
C GLU A 104 3.63 -13.20 9.19
N LYS A 105 4.12 -11.95 9.20
CA LYS A 105 5.31 -11.52 8.47
C LYS A 105 6.15 -10.56 9.31
N GLU A 106 7.44 -10.59 9.03
CA GLU A 106 8.41 -9.62 9.52
C GLU A 106 9.12 -8.99 8.32
N THR A 107 9.35 -7.68 8.36
CA THR A 107 9.97 -6.94 7.26
C THR A 107 10.93 -5.91 7.81
N SER A 108 12.20 -5.97 7.40
CA SER A 108 13.18 -4.94 7.70
C SER A 108 12.96 -3.73 6.79
N VAL A 109 12.90 -2.54 7.38
CA VAL A 109 12.73 -1.27 6.66
C VAL A 109 13.88 -0.35 7.03
N HIS A 110 14.60 0.12 6.00
CA HIS A 110 15.64 1.12 6.18
C HIS A 110 15.05 2.52 6.01
N PHE A 111 15.24 3.36 7.03
CA PHE A 111 14.91 4.77 7.01
C PHE A 111 16.21 5.57 7.13
N PRO A 112 16.62 6.29 6.07
CA PRO A 112 17.86 7.06 6.11
C PRO A 112 17.82 8.06 7.26
N ALA A 113 19.00 8.44 7.76
CA ALA A 113 19.11 9.48 8.80
C ALA A 113 18.45 10.77 8.30
N THR A 114 17.24 11.03 8.79
CA THR A 114 16.36 12.09 8.29
C THR A 114 16.27 13.17 9.35
N GLU A 115 16.45 14.42 8.94
CA GLU A 115 16.27 15.54 9.87
C GLU A 115 14.79 15.70 10.23
N MET A 116 14.52 16.12 11.47
CA MET A 116 13.16 16.38 11.89
C MET A 116 12.59 17.53 11.05
N PRO A 117 11.43 17.38 10.39
CA PRO A 117 10.85 18.46 9.60
C PRO A 117 10.63 19.72 10.43
N ASP A 118 10.76 20.89 9.80
CA ASP A 118 10.47 22.18 10.43
C ASP A 118 8.96 22.37 10.68
N GLY A 119 8.61 23.21 11.66
CA GLY A 119 7.23 23.66 11.91
C GLY A 119 6.64 23.23 13.25
N ASP A 120 5.46 23.78 13.56
CA ASP A 120 4.82 23.68 14.89
C ASP A 120 3.89 22.45 15.07
N GLY A 121 3.60 21.72 13.99
CA GLY A 121 2.78 20.50 14.04
C GLY A 121 3.49 19.35 14.76
N MET A 122 2.77 18.35 15.27
CA MET A 122 3.41 17.16 15.84
C MET A 122 4.15 16.40 14.74
N PRO A 123 5.40 15.94 14.94
CA PRO A 123 6.09 15.12 13.95
C PRO A 123 5.47 13.71 13.94
N ILE A 124 5.34 13.15 12.75
CA ILE A 124 4.62 11.91 12.49
C ILE A 124 5.50 11.04 11.61
N LEU A 125 5.82 9.87 12.13
CA LEU A 125 6.44 8.78 11.41
C LEU A 125 5.35 7.98 10.71
N GLU A 126 5.37 7.98 9.40
CA GLU A 126 4.43 7.27 8.54
C GLU A 126 5.05 5.97 8.06
N LEU A 127 4.35 4.86 8.21
CA LEU A 127 4.68 3.58 7.58
C LEU A 127 3.73 3.36 6.40
N HIS A 128 4.26 3.29 5.19
CA HIS A 128 3.50 2.98 3.98
C HIS A 128 3.71 1.52 3.61
N ILE A 129 2.65 0.71 3.59
CA ILE A 129 2.67 -0.68 3.12
C ILE A 129 1.99 -0.74 1.77
N TYR A 130 2.77 -0.96 0.72
CA TYR A 130 2.32 -0.87 -0.67
C TYR A 130 1.64 -2.15 -1.17
N PRO A 131 0.95 -2.12 -2.32
CA PRO A 131 0.21 -3.28 -2.82
C PRO A 131 1.06 -4.53 -3.10
N ASP A 132 2.34 -4.34 -3.40
CA ASP A 132 3.37 -5.39 -3.56
C ASP A 132 4.22 -5.61 -2.31
N GLU A 133 3.69 -5.19 -1.16
CA GLU A 133 4.21 -5.41 0.19
C GLU A 133 5.56 -4.74 0.51
N HIS A 134 6.13 -3.98 -0.42
CA HIS A 134 7.25 -3.11 -0.07
C HIS A 134 6.79 -2.05 0.93
N MET A 135 7.71 -1.65 1.80
CA MET A 135 7.42 -0.74 2.89
C MET A 135 8.36 0.44 2.86
N GLU A 136 7.81 1.62 3.11
CA GLU A 136 8.58 2.86 3.20
C GLU A 136 8.21 3.63 4.46
N LEU A 137 9.22 4.26 5.07
CA LEU A 137 9.04 5.18 6.19
C LEU A 137 9.19 6.61 5.69
N ALA A 138 8.35 7.51 6.21
CA ALA A 138 8.43 8.94 5.97
C ALA A 138 8.21 9.71 7.27
N LEU A 139 8.78 10.92 7.36
CA LEU A 139 8.62 11.79 8.53
C LEU A 139 8.03 13.12 8.07
N THR A 140 6.87 13.47 8.62
CA THR A 140 6.09 14.66 8.25
C THR A 140 5.56 15.39 9.48
N ARG A 141 5.10 16.64 9.32
CA ARG A 141 4.24 17.34 10.28
C ARG A 141 2.85 17.63 9.72
N ASN A 142 2.59 17.20 8.50
CA ASN A 142 1.32 17.33 7.83
C ASN A 142 0.63 15.96 7.80
N LEU A 143 -0.65 15.89 8.15
CA LEU A 143 -1.48 14.67 7.96
C LEU A 143 -2.41 14.79 6.75
N ALA A 144 -2.50 15.99 6.17
CA ALA A 144 -3.48 16.28 5.13
C ALA A 144 -3.00 15.75 3.78
N GLY A 145 -3.54 14.61 3.36
CA GLY A 145 -3.48 14.15 1.98
C GLY A 145 -2.27 13.30 1.61
N ASP A 146 -1.51 12.79 2.59
CA ASP A 146 -0.27 12.03 2.35
C ASP A 146 -0.51 10.55 1.97
N ALA A 147 -1.78 10.17 1.71
CA ALA A 147 -2.08 8.89 1.09
C ALA A 147 -1.51 8.87 -0.33
N ARG A 148 -0.43 8.12 -0.53
CA ARG A 148 0.29 8.04 -1.81
C ARG A 148 -0.53 7.37 -2.90
N ILE A 149 -1.39 6.43 -2.51
CA ILE A 149 -2.32 5.74 -3.42
C ILE A 149 -3.76 6.05 -2.98
N PRO A 150 -4.59 6.69 -3.84
CA PRO A 150 -5.88 7.23 -3.45
C PRO A 150 -7.01 6.20 -3.52
N ILE A 151 -6.84 5.05 -2.88
CA ILE A 151 -7.80 3.93 -2.90
C ILE A 151 -9.14 4.36 -2.29
N VAL A 152 -9.13 4.82 -1.04
CA VAL A 152 -10.34 5.24 -0.31
C VAL A 152 -11.11 6.34 -1.05
N ASP A 153 -10.40 7.34 -1.57
CA ASP A 153 -11.03 8.43 -2.30
C ASP A 153 -11.56 7.98 -3.66
N THR A 154 -10.95 6.98 -4.28
CA THR A 154 -11.45 6.36 -5.51
C THR A 154 -12.71 5.52 -5.24
N VAL A 155 -12.73 4.71 -4.18
CA VAL A 155 -13.95 3.98 -3.74
C VAL A 155 -15.10 4.95 -3.50
N ARG A 156 -14.86 6.00 -2.70
CA ARG A 156 -15.86 7.03 -2.40
C ARG A 156 -16.34 7.78 -3.63
N TRP A 157 -15.45 8.00 -4.60
CA TRP A 157 -15.82 8.67 -5.86
C TRP A 157 -16.66 7.74 -6.74
N LEU A 158 -16.23 6.49 -6.91
CA LEU A 158 -16.88 5.50 -7.76
C LEU A 158 -18.28 5.20 -7.23
N TYR A 159 -18.40 4.92 -5.93
CA TYR A 159 -19.68 4.62 -5.29
C TYR A 159 -20.65 5.82 -5.32
N ARG A 160 -20.15 7.05 -5.05
CA ARG A 160 -21.01 8.25 -5.12
C ARG A 160 -21.50 8.57 -6.52
N LYS A 161 -20.71 8.26 -7.55
CA LYS A 161 -21.02 8.62 -8.93
C LYS A 161 -21.82 7.54 -9.67
N TYR A 162 -21.57 6.26 -9.36
CA TYR A 162 -22.10 5.12 -10.09
C TYR A 162 -22.73 4.05 -9.19
N GLY A 163 -23.03 4.38 -7.92
CA GLY A 163 -23.56 3.42 -6.94
C GLY A 163 -24.74 2.61 -7.43
N ASP A 164 -25.69 3.25 -8.12
CA ASP A 164 -26.90 2.60 -8.67
C ASP A 164 -26.58 1.60 -9.81
N GLU A 165 -25.42 1.72 -10.45
CA GLU A 165 -24.98 0.89 -11.56
C GLU A 165 -23.99 -0.22 -11.13
N LEU A 166 -23.48 -0.18 -9.90
CA LEU A 166 -22.55 -1.16 -9.32
C LEU A 166 -23.29 -2.43 -8.86
N VAL A 167 -23.95 -3.10 -9.80
CA VAL A 167 -24.70 -4.33 -9.54
C VAL A 167 -23.75 -5.42 -9.03
N GLY A 168 -24.15 -6.07 -7.95
CA GLY A 168 -23.38 -7.15 -7.34
C GLY A 168 -22.49 -6.71 -6.19
N TYR A 169 -22.45 -5.42 -5.82
CA TYR A 169 -21.81 -4.95 -4.60
C TYR A 169 -22.89 -4.50 -3.60
N GLU A 170 -22.87 -5.07 -2.39
CA GLU A 170 -23.83 -4.74 -1.32
C GLU A 170 -23.61 -3.32 -0.81
N ASP A 171 -22.34 -2.92 -0.64
CA ASP A 171 -21.98 -1.60 -0.14
C ASP A 171 -20.57 -1.14 -0.60
N ALA A 172 -20.17 0.04 -0.14
CA ALA A 172 -18.87 0.61 -0.44
C ALA A 172 -17.68 -0.13 0.22
N TYR A 173 -17.91 -0.92 1.27
CA TYR A 173 -16.88 -1.73 1.91
C TYR A 173 -16.55 -2.95 1.07
N GLU A 174 -17.57 -3.69 0.60
CA GLU A 174 -17.36 -4.83 -0.31
C GLU A 174 -16.69 -4.37 -1.62
N LEU A 175 -17.13 -3.23 -2.16
CA LEU A 175 -16.46 -2.61 -3.30
C LEU A 175 -14.99 -2.28 -2.99
N GLY A 176 -14.71 -1.78 -1.78
CA GLY A 176 -13.38 -1.43 -1.33
C GLY A 176 -12.41 -2.62 -1.32
N ASP A 177 -12.86 -3.78 -0.83
CA ASP A 177 -12.05 -5.01 -0.80
C ASP A 177 -11.63 -5.43 -2.22
N VAL A 178 -12.57 -5.46 -3.16
CA VAL A 178 -12.27 -5.81 -4.56
C VAL A 178 -11.41 -4.74 -5.22
N LEU A 179 -11.69 -3.46 -4.97
CA LEU A 179 -10.91 -2.34 -5.52
C LEU A 179 -9.46 -2.37 -5.02
N ALA A 180 -9.19 -2.81 -3.79
CA ALA A 180 -7.83 -3.01 -3.30
C ALA A 180 -7.07 -4.10 -4.08
N ARG A 181 -7.73 -5.22 -4.42
CA ARG A 181 -7.15 -6.26 -5.31
C ARG A 181 -6.85 -5.72 -6.70
N VAL A 182 -7.80 -4.97 -7.29
CA VAL A 182 -7.61 -4.33 -8.61
C VAL A 182 -6.49 -3.28 -8.55
N THR A 183 -6.37 -2.56 -7.44
CA THR A 183 -5.30 -1.57 -7.24
C THR A 183 -3.93 -2.24 -7.24
N LYS A 184 -3.80 -3.42 -6.62
CA LYS A 184 -2.56 -4.21 -6.68
C LYS A 184 -2.18 -4.54 -8.11
N GLN A 185 -3.12 -4.96 -8.96
CA GLN A 185 -2.84 -5.22 -10.38
C GLN A 185 -2.40 -3.94 -11.11
N ALA A 186 -3.13 -2.83 -10.92
CA ALA A 186 -2.81 -1.53 -11.50
C ALA A 186 -1.41 -1.03 -11.07
N TRP A 187 -1.07 -1.21 -9.80
CA TRP A 187 0.24 -0.89 -9.23
C TRP A 187 1.35 -1.77 -9.82
N MET A 188 1.16 -3.09 -9.80
CA MET A 188 2.19 -4.04 -10.25
C MET A 188 2.50 -3.92 -11.74
N ARG A 189 1.48 -3.65 -12.55
CA ARG A 189 1.63 -3.60 -14.01
C ARG A 189 1.99 -2.22 -14.53
N TYR A 190 1.50 -1.16 -13.89
CA TYR A 190 1.55 0.19 -14.46
C TYR A 190 2.01 1.28 -13.48
N ARG A 191 2.23 0.97 -12.20
CA ARG A 191 2.61 1.93 -11.14
C ARG A 191 1.66 3.14 -11.09
N ILE A 192 0.35 2.88 -11.11
CA ILE A 192 -0.68 3.93 -11.01
C ILE A 192 -0.79 4.41 -9.56
N GLU A 193 -0.47 5.68 -9.34
CA GLU A 193 -0.66 6.40 -8.05
C GLU A 193 -1.54 7.64 -8.22
N ASP A 194 -1.47 8.30 -9.37
CA ASP A 194 -2.22 9.53 -9.64
C ASP A 194 -3.74 9.31 -9.47
N ALA A 195 -4.40 10.26 -8.81
CA ALA A 195 -5.82 10.15 -8.51
C ALA A 195 -6.71 10.16 -9.76
N GLY A 196 -6.34 10.89 -10.80
CA GLY A 196 -7.06 10.89 -12.08
C GLY A 196 -6.89 9.54 -12.80
N ASP A 197 -5.67 9.03 -12.87
CA ASP A 197 -5.37 7.73 -13.46
C ASP A 197 -6.05 6.59 -12.71
N MET A 198 -6.01 6.60 -11.37
CA MET A 198 -6.64 5.58 -10.53
C MET A 198 -8.15 5.55 -10.73
N ARG A 199 -8.81 6.72 -10.73
CA ARG A 199 -10.25 6.81 -11.01
C ARG A 199 -10.59 6.33 -12.41
N ALA A 200 -9.77 6.63 -13.41
CA ALA A 200 -9.97 6.16 -14.77
C ALA A 200 -9.81 4.64 -14.90
N TYR A 201 -8.81 4.06 -14.23
CA TYR A 201 -8.58 2.61 -14.20
C TYR A 201 -9.78 1.90 -13.58
N MET A 202 -10.21 2.38 -12.40
CA MET A 202 -11.37 1.81 -11.71
C MET A 202 -12.67 2.04 -12.47
N TYR A 203 -12.85 3.18 -13.16
CA TYR A 203 -14.02 3.38 -14.01
C TYR A 203 -14.10 2.36 -15.14
N LEU A 204 -13.00 2.13 -15.87
CA LEU A 204 -13.01 1.15 -16.94
C LEU A 204 -13.27 -0.26 -16.41
N TYR A 205 -12.62 -0.64 -15.31
CA TYR A 205 -12.80 -1.95 -14.70
C TYR A 205 -14.22 -2.20 -14.18
N PHE A 206 -14.76 -1.27 -13.37
CA PHE A 206 -16.02 -1.46 -12.64
C PHE A 206 -17.27 -1.01 -13.40
N MET A 207 -17.15 -0.19 -14.45
CA MET A 207 -18.32 0.33 -15.18
C MET A 207 -18.36 -0.05 -16.66
N VAL A 208 -17.22 -0.37 -17.26
CA VAL A 208 -17.11 -0.62 -18.71
C VAL A 208 -16.91 -2.10 -19.00
N ALA A 209 -15.72 -2.63 -18.69
CA ALA A 209 -15.38 -4.04 -18.85
C ALA A 209 -14.18 -4.38 -17.96
N SER A 210 -14.23 -5.46 -17.19
CA SER A 210 -13.12 -5.86 -16.30
C SER A 210 -11.83 -6.23 -17.07
N ASP A 211 -11.96 -6.59 -18.35
CA ASP A 211 -10.86 -6.88 -19.26
C ASP A 211 -10.60 -5.76 -20.29
N PHE A 212 -10.93 -4.52 -19.95
CA PHE A 212 -10.76 -3.34 -20.81
C PHE A 212 -9.35 -3.18 -21.41
N GLU A 213 -8.34 -3.75 -20.75
CA GLU A 213 -6.95 -3.78 -21.20
C GLU A 213 -6.74 -4.60 -22.48
N LYS A 214 -7.73 -5.37 -22.94
CA LYS A 214 -7.72 -6.02 -24.26
C LYS A 214 -7.88 -5.02 -25.40
N ASP A 215 -8.40 -3.83 -25.13
CA ASP A 215 -8.45 -2.76 -26.12
C ASP A 215 -7.03 -2.25 -26.41
N ALA A 216 -6.62 -2.31 -27.68
CA ALA A 216 -5.24 -2.03 -28.08
C ALA A 216 -4.81 -0.59 -27.77
N GLU A 217 -5.71 0.38 -27.86
CA GLU A 217 -5.42 1.80 -27.59
C GLU A 217 -5.19 2.01 -26.08
N ILE A 218 -6.06 1.43 -25.26
CA ILE A 218 -5.92 1.48 -23.80
C ILE A 218 -4.66 0.75 -23.33
N ALA A 219 -4.39 -0.44 -23.87
CA ALA A 219 -3.20 -1.21 -23.55
C ALA A 219 -1.91 -0.47 -23.90
N ALA A 220 -1.86 0.16 -25.08
CA ALA A 220 -0.71 0.94 -25.53
C ALA A 220 -0.47 2.14 -24.62
N MET A 221 -1.54 2.81 -24.19
CA MET A 221 -1.46 3.94 -23.27
C MET A 221 -0.92 3.50 -21.90
N LEU A 222 -1.51 2.48 -21.28
CA LEU A 222 -1.08 1.98 -19.97
C LEU A 222 0.40 1.54 -19.94
N LYS A 223 0.88 0.93 -21.04
CA LYS A 223 2.26 0.42 -21.18
C LYS A 223 3.26 1.46 -21.69
N ALA A 224 2.84 2.71 -21.94
CA ALA A 224 3.73 3.74 -22.46
C ALA A 224 4.85 4.05 -21.45
N PRO A 225 6.14 3.90 -21.82
CA PRO A 225 7.26 3.99 -20.87
C PRO A 225 7.47 5.39 -20.28
N ASN A 226 6.97 6.43 -20.96
CA ASN A 226 7.09 7.83 -20.54
C ASN A 226 5.73 8.42 -20.13
N ARG A 227 4.77 7.57 -19.75
CA ARG A 227 3.47 8.00 -19.23
C ARG A 227 3.67 8.89 -18.00
N LYS A 228 3.12 10.09 -18.03
CA LYS A 228 3.12 11.00 -16.88
C LYS A 228 1.89 10.75 -16.01
N PRO A 229 1.98 11.02 -14.70
CA PRO A 229 0.82 11.09 -13.82
C PRO A 229 -0.33 11.89 -14.44
N GLY A 230 -1.52 11.28 -14.51
CA GLY A 230 -2.74 11.89 -15.04
C GLY A 230 -2.94 11.77 -16.54
N ASP A 231 -1.96 11.27 -17.31
CA ASP A 231 -2.09 11.06 -18.76
C ASP A 231 -3.23 10.08 -19.07
N PHE A 232 -3.29 8.97 -18.34
CA PHE A 232 -4.28 7.92 -18.57
C PHE A 232 -5.68 8.42 -18.22
N GLY A 233 -5.82 9.16 -17.12
CA GLY A 233 -7.06 9.81 -16.71
C GLY A 233 -7.61 10.74 -17.77
N ARG A 234 -6.74 11.53 -18.42
CA ARG A 234 -7.16 12.43 -19.53
C ARG A 234 -7.58 11.66 -20.78
N VAL A 235 -6.87 10.58 -21.12
CA VAL A 235 -7.24 9.73 -22.26
C VAL A 235 -8.61 9.11 -22.04
N VAL A 236 -8.85 8.50 -20.87
CA VAL A 236 -10.14 7.88 -20.54
C VAL A 236 -11.28 8.91 -20.53
N ALA A 237 -11.03 10.11 -20.01
CA ALA A 237 -12.00 11.20 -20.01
C ALA A 237 -12.35 11.71 -21.43
N ALA A 238 -11.46 11.50 -22.41
CA ALA A 238 -11.66 11.90 -23.80
C ALA A 238 -12.26 10.80 -24.69
N LEU A 239 -12.47 9.58 -24.17
CA LEU A 239 -13.09 8.50 -24.93
C LEU A 239 -14.49 8.89 -25.39
N SER A 240 -14.83 8.56 -26.64
CA SER A 240 -16.18 8.77 -27.15
C SER A 240 -17.17 7.82 -26.48
N LYS A 241 -18.45 8.21 -26.47
CA LYS A 241 -19.51 7.34 -25.94
C LYS A 241 -19.62 6.05 -26.74
N GLU A 242 -19.36 6.12 -28.05
CA GLU A 242 -19.37 4.98 -28.96
C GLU A 242 -18.26 3.99 -28.61
N LYS A 243 -17.06 4.49 -28.28
CA LYS A 243 -15.93 3.66 -27.85
C LYS A 243 -16.21 2.97 -26.52
N ILE A 244 -16.76 3.70 -25.54
CA ILE A 244 -17.16 3.13 -24.24
C ILE A 244 -18.24 2.05 -24.44
N ALA A 245 -19.26 2.34 -25.27
CA ALA A 245 -20.33 1.38 -25.57
C ALA A 245 -19.79 0.14 -26.28
N GLN A 246 -18.86 0.30 -27.22
CA GLN A 246 -18.19 -0.81 -27.90
C GLN A 246 -17.44 -1.68 -26.89
N MET A 247 -16.60 -1.10 -26.03
CA MET A 247 -15.84 -1.83 -25.02
C MET A 247 -16.77 -2.60 -24.08
N LYS A 248 -17.87 -1.97 -23.63
CA LYS A 248 -18.88 -2.62 -22.78
C LYS A 248 -19.61 -3.76 -23.48
N ALA A 249 -19.82 -3.68 -24.79
CA ALA A 249 -20.53 -4.71 -25.56
C ALA A 249 -19.64 -5.92 -25.88
N THR A 250 -18.33 -5.74 -26.00
CA THR A 250 -17.40 -6.81 -26.41
C THR A 250 -16.55 -7.37 -25.28
N GLY A 251 -16.45 -6.65 -24.17
CA GLY A 251 -15.64 -7.04 -23.01
C GLY A 251 -16.34 -7.99 -22.05
N ALA A 252 -15.58 -8.43 -21.05
CA ALA A 252 -16.08 -9.16 -19.91
C ALA A 252 -17.01 -8.27 -19.04
N PRO A 253 -17.92 -8.89 -18.26
CA PRO A 253 -18.75 -8.15 -17.32
C PRO A 253 -17.91 -7.22 -16.43
N PRO A 254 -18.35 -5.97 -16.21
CA PRO A 254 -17.62 -5.02 -15.39
C PRO A 254 -17.63 -5.46 -13.92
N GLY A 255 -16.59 -5.08 -13.17
CA GLY A 255 -16.51 -5.35 -11.73
C GLY A 255 -16.38 -6.84 -11.40
N ASP A 256 -15.55 -7.59 -12.13
CA ASP A 256 -15.28 -8.98 -11.75
C ASP A 256 -14.64 -9.03 -10.35
N LYS A 257 -15.22 -9.85 -9.47
CA LYS A 257 -14.76 -10.06 -8.10
C LYS A 257 -13.62 -11.08 -8.03
N ASN A 258 -13.48 -11.93 -9.04
CA ASN A 258 -12.43 -12.94 -9.15
C ASN A 258 -11.12 -12.33 -9.66
N VAL A 259 -10.66 -11.29 -8.98
CA VAL A 259 -9.39 -10.63 -9.27
C VAL A 259 -8.28 -11.56 -8.81
N CYS A 260 -7.75 -12.39 -9.72
CA CYS A 260 -6.72 -13.34 -9.35
C CYS A 260 -5.48 -12.57 -8.87
N ASP A 261 -4.99 -12.95 -7.68
CA ASP A 261 -3.68 -12.54 -7.22
C ASP A 261 -2.63 -13.18 -8.15
N GLU A 262 -1.85 -12.37 -8.86
CA GLU A 262 -0.58 -12.83 -9.40
C GLU A 262 0.35 -13.09 -8.20
N VAL A 263 0.18 -14.25 -7.54
CA VAL A 263 1.10 -14.74 -6.50
C VAL A 263 2.33 -15.31 -7.21
N GLN A 264 3.14 -14.44 -7.81
CA GLN A 264 4.53 -14.82 -8.05
C GLN A 264 5.28 -14.75 -6.71
N GLY A 265 5.40 -15.91 -6.04
CA GLY A 265 6.67 -16.26 -5.38
C GLY A 265 6.81 -16.25 -3.85
N VAL A 266 5.75 -16.29 -3.03
CA VAL A 266 5.92 -16.29 -1.55
C VAL A 266 5.22 -17.43 -0.80
N VAL A 267 4.96 -18.57 -1.46
CA VAL A 267 4.66 -19.84 -0.76
C VAL A 267 5.61 -20.93 -1.25
N ALA A 268 6.91 -20.68 -1.14
CA ALA A 268 7.94 -21.70 -1.30
C ALA A 268 8.93 -21.64 -0.13
N ALA A 269 8.41 -21.64 1.09
CA ALA A 269 9.22 -21.89 2.28
C ALA A 269 8.44 -22.67 3.34
N ALA A 270 7.63 -23.65 2.92
CA ALA A 270 7.18 -24.70 3.82
C ALA A 270 6.90 -26.00 3.04
N LYS A 271 7.93 -26.87 3.03
CA LYS A 271 7.86 -28.34 2.89
C LYS A 271 7.46 -28.96 1.52
N VAL A 272 8.49 -29.64 0.98
CA VAL A 272 8.49 -30.99 0.35
C VAL A 272 8.56 -31.05 -1.19
N HIS A 273 9.51 -31.88 -1.63
CA HIS A 273 9.81 -32.30 -3.00
C HIS A 273 8.57 -32.60 -3.86
N ALA A 274 8.49 -31.98 -5.04
CA ALA A 274 8.09 -32.64 -6.28
C ALA A 274 8.54 -31.78 -7.47
N VAL A 275 9.30 -32.43 -8.38
CA VAL A 275 9.63 -31.89 -9.70
C VAL A 275 8.39 -32.04 -10.58
N GLY A 276 7.95 -30.95 -11.22
CA GLY A 276 7.05 -31.05 -12.37
C GLY A 276 6.08 -29.89 -12.53
N MET A 277 6.14 -29.29 -13.71
CA MET A 277 5.09 -28.55 -14.43
C MET A 277 4.93 -27.05 -14.17
N MET A 278 5.25 -26.31 -15.23
CA MET A 278 4.87 -24.93 -15.50
C MET A 278 3.35 -24.78 -15.54
N GLY A 279 2.87 -23.66 -15.02
CA GLY A 279 1.54 -23.10 -15.29
C GLY A 279 0.44 -23.64 -14.39
N ASP A 280 -0.02 -22.81 -13.45
CA ASP A 280 -1.45 -22.60 -13.23
C ASP A 280 -1.68 -21.34 -12.38
N GLN A 281 -2.51 -20.43 -12.89
CA GLN A 281 -3.10 -19.33 -12.13
C GLN A 281 -3.96 -19.92 -11.02
N ALA A 282 -3.53 -19.77 -9.76
CA ALA A 282 -4.36 -20.10 -8.62
C ALA A 282 -5.38 -18.98 -8.39
N CYS A 283 -6.47 -19.00 -9.15
CA CYS A 283 -7.68 -18.28 -8.79
C CYS A 283 -8.40 -19.15 -7.75
N VAL A 284 -8.54 -18.68 -6.51
CA VAL A 284 -9.52 -19.29 -5.59
C VAL A 284 -10.88 -18.95 -6.18
N LYS A 285 -11.46 -19.91 -6.91
CA LYS A 285 -12.85 -19.87 -7.31
C LYS A 285 -13.69 -20.28 -6.11
N ASP A 286 -14.73 -19.51 -5.82
CA ASP A 286 -15.82 -19.93 -4.93
C ASP A 286 -16.43 -21.27 -5.39
#